data_AF-A0A429MT47-F1
#
_entry.id   AF-A0A429MT47-F1
#
_cell.length_a   1.000
_cell.length_b   1.000
_cell.length_c   1.000
_cell.angle_alpha   90.00
_cell.angle_beta   90.00
_cell.angle_gamma   90.00
#
_symmetry.space_group_name_H-M   'P 1'
#
loop_
_entity.id
_entity.type
_entity.pdbx_description
1 polymer ?
#
loop_
_entity_poly.entity_id
_entity_poly.type
_entity_poly.pdbx_seq_one_letter_code
_entity_poly.pdbx_strand_id
1 'polypeptide(L)' 'MSTAYTMQTAPKALFDYDKYWASCFEPAPFLPMSREEMEQLGWDACDFILVCGDA' A
#
# COMPACT_ATOMS: atom_id res chain seq x y z
N MET A 1 26.56 -4.53 5.01
CA MET A 1 26.60 -4.33 3.54
C MET A 1 25.84 -3.05 3.26
N SER A 2 26.56 -1.98 2.90
CA SER A 2 26.06 -0.61 2.78
C SER A 2 25.21 -0.47 1.52
N THR A 3 23.93 -0.12 1.65
CA THR A 3 23.12 0.37 0.53
C THR A 3 23.21 1.89 0.51
N ALA A 4 23.94 2.42 -0.46
CA ALA A 4 24.19 3.83 -0.62
C ALA A 4 22.88 4.62 -0.76
N TYR A 5 22.64 5.56 0.15
CA TYR A 5 21.64 6.61 -0.05
C TYR A 5 22.21 7.61 -1.06
N THR A 6 21.71 7.55 -2.29
CA THR A 6 22.06 8.50 -3.35
C THR A 6 21.29 9.80 -3.12
N MET A 7 22.00 10.89 -2.82
CA MET A 7 21.40 12.23 -2.73
C MET A 7 20.81 12.62 -4.09
N GLN A 8 19.48 12.67 -4.17
CA GLN A 8 18.74 13.08 -5.37
C GLN A 8 19.09 14.53 -5.75
N THR A 9 19.77 14.71 -6.87
CA THR A 9 20.38 15.99 -7.29
C THR A 9 19.38 16.99 -7.90
N ALA A 10 18.13 16.58 -8.12
CA ALA A 10 17.05 17.44 -8.58
C ALA A 10 15.70 16.97 -7.98
N PRO A 11 14.79 17.90 -7.62
CA PRO A 11 13.46 17.53 -7.14
C PRO A 11 12.69 16.85 -8.27
N LYS A 12 12.21 15.63 -8.01
CA LYS A 12 11.33 14.90 -8.92
C LYS A 12 9.99 15.64 -8.98
N ALA A 13 9.47 15.89 -10.18
CA ALA A 13 8.19 16.58 -10.34
C ALA A 13 7.08 15.77 -9.67
N LEU A 14 6.07 16.45 -9.11
CA LEU A 14 5.03 15.83 -8.28
C LEU A 14 4.28 14.68 -8.98
N PHE A 15 4.18 14.73 -10.31
CA PHE A 15 3.49 13.73 -11.12
C PHE A 15 4.41 12.65 -11.71
N ASP A 16 5.73 12.77 -11.54
CA ASP A 16 6.71 11.82 -12.08
C ASP A 16 6.94 10.65 -11.13
N TYR A 17 6.45 10.71 -9.88
CA TYR A 17 6.59 9.61 -8.92
C TYR A 17 5.89 8.35 -9.44
N ASP A 18 6.56 7.19 -9.24
CA ASP A 18 5.97 5.91 -9.60
C ASP A 18 4.69 5.73 -8.79
N LYS A 19 3.60 5.45 -9.51
CA LYS A 19 2.32 5.21 -8.87
C LYS A 19 2.42 3.90 -8.09
N TYR A 20 2.65 4.02 -6.78
CA TYR A 20 2.43 2.94 -5.83
C TYR A 20 0.92 2.72 -5.71
N TRP A 21 0.38 2.03 -6.71
CA TRP A 21 -1.00 1.58 -6.73
C TRP A 21 -0.98 0.10 -6.40
N ALA A 22 -1.64 -0.25 -5.31
CA ALA A 22 -1.92 -1.62 -4.92
C ALA A 22 -2.91 -2.20 -5.94
N SER A 23 -2.38 -2.64 -7.07
CA SER A 23 -3.11 -3.21 -8.21
C SER A 23 -3.71 -4.58 -7.93
N CYS A 24 -3.42 -5.14 -6.76
CA CYS A 24 -3.66 -6.54 -6.45
C CYS A 24 -4.78 -6.77 -5.43
N PHE A 25 -5.48 -5.74 -4.97
CA PHE A 25 -6.55 -5.96 -4.00
C PHE A 25 -7.90 -5.78 -4.69
N GLU A 26 -8.47 -6.92 -5.12
CA GLU A 26 -9.93 -7.03 -5.15
C GLU A 26 -10.48 -6.61 -3.78
N PRO A 27 -11.67 -6.00 -3.71
CA PRO A 27 -12.27 -5.61 -2.44
C PRO A 27 -12.24 -6.80 -1.48
N ALA A 28 -11.67 -6.61 -0.28
CA ALA A 28 -11.64 -7.68 0.69
C ALA A 28 -13.08 -8.10 1.03
N PRO A 29 -13.36 -9.42 1.12
CA PRO A 29 -14.69 -9.92 1.45
C PRO A 29 -15.15 -9.51 2.86
N PHE A 30 -14.21 -9.18 3.74
CA PHE A 30 -14.47 -8.67 5.08
C PHE A 30 -13.30 -7.77 5.55
N LEU A 31 -13.57 -6.94 6.55
CA LEU A 31 -12.55 -6.13 7.22
C LEU A 31 -11.75 -7.04 8.17
N PRO A 32 -10.45 -7.28 7.95
CA PRO A 32 -9.65 -8.06 8.88
C PRO A 32 -9.53 -7.34 10.22
N MET A 33 -9.72 -8.10 11.30
CA MET A 33 -9.63 -7.65 12.69
C MET A 33 -8.37 -8.21 13.38
N SER A 34 -7.71 -9.21 12.78
CA SER A 34 -6.44 -9.79 13.26
C SER A 34 -5.38 -9.97 12.18
N ARG A 35 -4.13 -10.27 12.60
CA ARG A 35 -2.99 -10.51 11.70
C ARG A 35 -3.18 -11.79 10.88
N GLU A 36 -3.73 -12.82 11.50
CA GLU A 36 -4.01 -14.11 10.85
C GLU A 36 -5.01 -13.95 9.70
N GLU A 37 -6.01 -13.08 9.88
CA GLU A 37 -6.97 -12.72 8.84
C GLU A 37 -6.32 -11.90 7.71
N MET A 38 -5.38 -11.00 8.04
CA MET A 38 -4.59 -10.28 7.03
C MET A 38 -3.76 -11.25 6.18
N GLU A 39 -3.13 -12.26 6.79
CA GLU A 39 -2.36 -13.28 6.06
C GLU A 39 -3.23 -14.13 5.14
N GLN A 40 -4.45 -14.48 5.57
CA GLN A 40 -5.43 -15.20 4.73
C GLN A 40 -5.87 -14.38 3.51
N LEU A 41 -5.98 -13.06 3.66
CA LEU A 41 -6.27 -12.13 2.57
C LEU A 41 -5.03 -11.83 1.70
N GLY A 42 -3.85 -12.29 2.11
CA GLY A 42 -2.58 -11.98 1.42
C GLY A 42 -2.14 -10.53 1.59
N TRP A 43 -2.58 -9.87 2.65
CA TRP A 43 -2.25 -8.48 2.97
C TRP A 43 -0.98 -8.45 3.82
N ASP A 44 0.11 -7.93 3.26
CA ASP A 44 1.41 -7.80 3.94
C ASP A 44 1.50 -6.52 4.80
N ALA A 45 0.82 -5.45 4.36
CA ALA A 45 0.66 -4.20 5.09
C ALA A 45 -0.65 -3.48 4.70
N CYS A 46 -1.32 -2.87 5.68
CA CYS A 46 -2.51 -2.04 5.47
C CYS A 46 -2.21 -0.59 5.86
N ASP A 47 -1.70 0.22 4.95
CA ASP A 47 -1.46 1.64 5.23
C ASP A 47 -2.75 2.48 5.24
N PHE A 48 -3.75 2.08 4.46
CA PHE A 48 -5.07 2.72 4.42
C PHE A 48 -6.17 1.70 4.09
N ILE A 49 -7.33 1.86 4.72
CA ILE A 49 -8.53 1.05 4.45
C ILE A 49 -9.66 2.03 4.12
N LEU A 50 -10.30 1.83 2.97
CA LEU A 50 -11.46 2.61 2.54
C LEU A 50 -12.73 1.77 2.71
N VAL A 51 -13.58 2.15 3.66
CA VAL A 51 -14.90 1.54 3.85
C VAL A 51 -15.93 2.42 3.14
N CYS A 52 -16.49 1.92 2.04
CA CYS A 52 -17.62 2.54 1.38
C CYS A 52 -18.92 1.86 1.81
N GLY A 53 -19.86 2.62 2.36
CA GLY A 53 -21.23 2.18 2.60
C GLY A 53 -22.17 3.34 2.30
N ASP A 54 -23.10 3.14 1.38
CA ASP A 54 -24.34 3.90 1.38
C ASP A 54 -25.27 3.28 2.43
N ALA A 55 -25.86 4.12 3.28
CA ALA A 55 -26.73 3.66 4.35
C ALA A 55 -27.98 2.94 3.83
#